data_AF-A0A1G8SJD4-F1
#
_entry.id   AF-A0A1G8SJD4-F1
#
_cell.length_a   1.000
_cell.length_b   1.000
_cell.length_c   1.000
_cell.angle_alpha   90.00
_cell.angle_beta   90.00
_cell.angle_gamma   90.00
#
_symmetry.space_group_name_H-M   'P 1'
#
loop_
_entity.id
_entity.type
_entity.pdbx_description
1 polymer ?
#
loop_
_entity_poly.entity_id
_entity_poly.type
_entity_poly.pdbx_seq_one_letter_code
_entity_poly.pdbx_strand_id
1 'polypeptide(L)'
;MIPCHVIEDLLILYVSDECSEETKKMVEEHLATCEKCKSILYALQAPIISETKISPEIQKQNMTFQKSFRKIRHRWAASLLIVALIVPLTGLGFLTRNEVRGQGIAFTSMDEILASRAFLRALQKKDYEKAFRYLDIEGLYKEMTDADARFSFNWEEEYKKVDLGGEMYYIRKEIYQSEYQMYLQSKDVNAFWSSMMVMNSHEIIYAPIPKEYYEKNKGTVQSLINGALQVVTEGRDYVNVGYDYILEKDDEGVEYYLPAAYGSPMTFIENLMGRLASLIPASAFEEMQGSIRIEEEKILERSEYYRNMGLEGYREKMKEIFLKNMERLEEEGLIILTHSLSDVALIEKETGSWQVNMNIAIEKGEVTSNTGGITLYSQKGKLRISGGYYSIDSDEIIPFLLQQLSIS
;
A
#
# COMPACT_ATOMS: atom_id res chain seq x y z
N MET A 1 23.59 40.19 84.75
CA MET A 1 22.15 39.99 84.47
C MET A 1 21.98 39.73 82.98
N ILE A 2 21.36 38.61 82.62
CA ILE A 2 21.07 38.26 81.23
C ILE A 2 19.93 39.13 80.71
N PRO A 3 19.99 39.61 79.47
CA PRO A 3 18.95 40.47 78.92
C PRO A 3 17.63 39.70 78.71
N CYS A 4 16.50 40.34 78.99
CA CYS A 4 15.18 39.70 78.98
C CYS A 4 14.83 39.02 77.65
N HIS A 5 15.27 39.56 76.50
CA HIS A 5 14.96 38.95 75.19
C HIS A 5 15.52 37.53 75.06
N VAL A 6 16.71 37.27 75.61
CA VAL A 6 17.31 35.92 75.62
C VAL A 6 16.49 34.99 76.51
N ILE A 7 15.98 35.49 77.64
CA ILE A 7 15.13 34.70 78.54
C ILE A 7 13.79 34.40 77.87
N GLU A 8 13.16 35.40 77.22
CA GLU A 8 11.90 35.26 76.49
C GLU A 8 11.98 34.15 75.42
N ASP A 9 13.08 34.09 74.66
CA ASP A 9 13.31 33.03 73.66
C ASP A 9 13.45 31.64 74.29
N LEU A 10 14.04 31.56 75.50
CA LEU A 10 14.25 30.31 76.22
C LEU A 10 13.01 29.82 77.00
N LEU A 11 12.01 30.68 77.26
CA LEU A 11 10.84 30.32 78.07
C LEU A 11 10.02 29.17 77.47
N ILE A 12 9.94 29.08 76.13
CA ILE A 12 9.22 27.99 75.45
C ILE A 12 9.90 26.65 75.72
N LEU A 13 11.23 26.60 75.57
CA LEU A 13 12.04 25.40 75.83
C LEU A 13 12.07 25.04 77.32
N TYR A 14 12.01 26.05 78.20
CA TYR A 14 11.91 25.87 79.64
C TYR A 14 10.57 25.23 80.03
N VAL A 15 9.45 25.68 79.45
CA VAL A 15 8.11 25.08 79.70
C VAL A 15 8.00 23.66 79.14
N SER A 16 8.69 23.33 78.04
CA SER A 16 8.73 21.97 77.48
C SER A 16 9.76 21.04 78.14
N ASP A 17 10.50 21.51 79.16
CA ASP A 17 11.55 20.77 79.87
C ASP A 17 12.73 20.30 78.97
N GLU A 18 12.97 20.99 77.86
CA GLU A 18 14.01 20.64 76.86
C GLU A 18 15.35 21.38 77.09
N CYS A 19 15.43 22.22 78.12
CA CYS A 19 16.66 22.93 78.49
C CYS A 19 17.65 22.02 79.24
N SER A 20 18.96 22.27 79.07
CA SER A 20 19.98 21.69 79.96
C SER A 20 19.87 22.26 81.38
N GLU A 21 20.34 21.53 82.38
CA GLU A 21 20.30 21.96 83.79
C GLU A 21 20.99 23.31 84.04
N GLU A 22 22.08 23.58 83.33
CA GLU A 22 22.79 24.88 83.37
C GLU A 22 21.91 26.02 82.84
N THR A 23 21.14 25.76 81.79
CA THR A 23 20.21 26.73 81.17
C THR A 23 18.97 26.94 82.02
N LYS A 24 18.44 25.88 82.68
CA LYS A 24 17.31 25.99 83.61
C LYS A 24 17.66 26.89 84.80
N LYS A 25 18.80 26.64 85.44
CA LYS A 25 19.27 27.45 86.58
C LYS A 25 19.42 28.92 86.20
N MET A 26 19.95 29.18 85.01
CA MET A 26 20.10 30.53 84.45
C MET A 26 18.76 31.25 84.26
N VAL A 27 17.75 30.55 83.74
CA VAL A 27 16.39 31.09 83.57
C VAL A 27 15.72 31.34 84.93
N GLU A 28 15.88 30.44 85.89
CA GLU A 28 15.34 30.57 87.25
C GLU A 28 15.94 31.75 88.03
N GLU A 29 17.26 31.97 87.94
CA GLU A 29 17.92 33.12 88.54
C GLU A 29 17.41 34.46 87.98
N HIS A 30 17.10 34.52 86.68
CA HIS A 30 16.48 35.69 86.08
C HIS A 30 15.01 35.87 86.48
N LEU A 31 14.24 34.77 86.47
CA LEU A 31 12.84 34.78 86.90
C LEU A 31 12.69 35.20 88.35
N ALA A 32 13.65 34.91 89.24
CA ALA A 32 13.61 35.35 90.62
C ALA A 32 13.54 36.88 90.78
N THR A 33 14.09 37.64 89.82
CA THR A 33 14.25 39.11 89.93
C THR A 33 13.48 39.92 88.87
N CYS A 34 12.92 39.27 87.84
CA CYS A 34 12.25 39.95 86.72
C CYS A 34 10.75 39.61 86.62
N GLU A 35 9.89 40.55 87.02
CA GLU A 35 8.43 40.41 86.94
C GLU A 35 7.90 40.30 85.49
N LYS A 36 8.56 40.95 84.52
CA LYS A 36 8.18 40.86 83.11
C LYS A 36 8.26 39.41 82.61
N CYS A 37 9.39 38.74 82.84
CA CYS A 37 9.59 37.37 82.38
C CYS A 37 8.69 36.37 83.12
N LYS A 38 8.38 36.60 84.42
CA LYS A 38 7.37 35.80 85.14
C LYS A 38 5.99 35.88 84.49
N SER A 39 5.56 37.08 84.11
CA SER A 39 4.24 37.26 83.48
C SER A 39 4.10 36.51 82.15
N ILE A 40 5.18 36.46 81.37
CA ILE A 40 5.24 35.72 80.10
C ILE A 40 5.22 34.21 80.37
N LEU A 41 5.98 33.73 81.36
CA LEU A 41 5.94 32.33 81.78
C LEU A 41 4.52 31.90 82.20
N TYR A 42 3.81 32.73 82.98
CA TYR A 42 2.41 32.48 83.36
C TYR A 42 1.48 32.42 82.15
N ALA A 43 1.67 33.29 81.16
CA ALA A 43 0.88 33.28 79.93
C ALA A 43 1.13 32.01 79.09
N LEU A 44 2.38 31.51 79.07
CA LEU A 44 2.76 30.26 78.39
C LEU A 44 2.25 29.01 79.10
N GLN A 45 2.14 29.05 80.44
CA GLN A 45 1.62 27.95 81.26
C GLN A 45 0.09 27.96 81.41
N ALA A 46 -0.58 29.03 80.98
CA ALA A 46 -2.03 29.12 81.04
C ALA A 46 -2.65 28.06 80.10
N PRO A 47 -3.59 27.21 80.59
CA PRO A 47 -4.26 26.25 79.74
C PRO A 47 -5.02 27.00 78.64
N ILE A 48 -4.76 26.65 77.38
CA ILE A 48 -5.50 27.16 76.23
C ILE A 48 -6.97 26.73 76.41
N ILE A 49 -7.82 27.64 76.88
CA ILE A 49 -9.27 27.46 76.82
C ILE A 49 -9.63 27.57 75.34
N SER A 50 -9.65 26.41 74.68
CA SER A 50 -10.17 26.24 73.32
C SER A 50 -11.69 26.41 73.38
N GLU A 51 -12.15 27.65 73.31
CA GLU A 51 -13.52 27.98 72.95
C GLU A 51 -13.54 28.84 71.68
N THR A 52 -12.93 28.34 70.60
CA THR A 52 -13.35 28.76 69.26
C THR A 52 -14.56 27.92 68.89
N LYS A 53 -15.76 28.35 69.28
CA LYS A 53 -17.01 27.92 68.64
C LYS A 53 -16.92 28.30 67.16
N ILE A 54 -16.43 27.38 66.33
CA ILE A 54 -16.59 27.46 64.89
C ILE A 54 -18.11 27.46 64.65
N SER A 55 -18.65 28.56 64.12
CA SER A 55 -20.07 28.64 63.77
C SER A 55 -20.48 27.42 62.93
N PRO A 56 -21.64 26.79 63.20
CA PRO A 56 -22.15 25.67 62.41
C PRO A 56 -22.33 26.01 60.92
N GLU A 57 -22.31 27.30 60.55
CA GLU A 57 -22.37 27.79 59.17
C GLU A 57 -21.04 27.56 58.41
N ILE A 58 -19.89 27.70 59.06
CA ILE A 58 -18.56 27.53 58.43
C ILE A 58 -18.22 26.04 58.26
N GLN A 59 -18.62 25.17 59.19
CA GLN A 59 -18.51 23.71 59.04
C GLN A 59 -19.45 23.19 57.95
N LYS A 60 -20.69 23.70 57.86
CA LYS A 60 -21.60 23.37 56.76
C LYS A 60 -21.03 23.81 55.41
N GLN A 61 -20.52 25.05 55.29
CA GLN A 61 -19.93 25.56 54.05
C GLN A 61 -18.74 24.72 53.57
N ASN A 62 -17.78 24.40 54.43
CA ASN A 62 -16.62 23.56 54.07
C ASN A 62 -17.03 22.12 53.68
N MET A 63 -18.02 21.52 54.35
CA MET A 63 -18.58 20.22 53.96
C MET A 63 -19.35 20.29 52.63
N THR A 64 -20.07 21.37 52.32
CA THR A 64 -20.72 21.55 51.00
C THR A 64 -19.72 21.79 49.86
N PHE A 65 -18.65 22.55 50.10
CA PHE A 65 -17.60 22.78 49.11
C PHE A 65 -16.83 21.49 48.81
N GLN A 66 -16.41 20.71 49.83
CA GLN A 66 -15.78 19.39 49.60
C GLN A 66 -16.71 18.40 48.89
N LYS A 67 -18.02 18.38 49.21
CA LYS A 67 -19.00 17.53 48.52
C LYS A 67 -19.22 17.97 47.06
N SER A 68 -19.22 19.27 46.77
CA SER A 68 -19.30 19.80 45.40
C SER A 68 -18.04 19.51 44.58
N PHE A 69 -16.84 19.69 45.14
CA PHE A 69 -15.59 19.32 44.48
C PHE A 69 -15.47 17.81 44.27
N ARG A 70 -15.99 16.98 45.18
CA ARG A 70 -16.04 15.51 45.01
C ARG A 70 -16.99 15.11 43.88
N LYS A 71 -18.15 15.76 43.74
CA LYS A 71 -19.08 15.56 42.61
C LYS A 71 -18.50 16.03 41.28
N ILE A 72 -17.80 17.16 41.26
CA ILE A 72 -17.09 17.66 40.08
C ILE A 72 -15.96 16.69 39.72
N ARG A 73 -15.09 16.31 40.66
CA ARG A 73 -14.01 15.34 40.43
C ARG A 73 -14.53 13.98 39.96
N HIS A 74 -15.65 13.49 40.50
CA HIS A 74 -16.30 12.26 39.99
C HIS A 74 -16.87 12.43 38.59
N ARG A 75 -17.46 13.58 38.23
CA ARG A 75 -17.94 13.85 36.87
C ARG A 75 -16.80 13.92 35.87
N TRP A 76 -15.68 14.54 36.22
CA TRP A 76 -14.49 14.62 35.38
C TRP A 76 -13.80 13.25 35.27
N ALA A 77 -13.68 12.49 36.37
CA ALA A 77 -13.16 11.13 36.35
C ALA A 77 -14.05 10.18 35.54
N ALA A 78 -15.38 10.28 35.67
CA ALA A 78 -16.31 9.52 34.84
C ALA A 78 -16.21 9.92 33.37
N SER A 79 -16.08 11.22 33.06
CA SER A 79 -15.88 11.70 31.69
C SER A 79 -14.57 11.19 31.10
N LEU A 80 -13.48 11.19 31.86
CA LEU A 80 -12.18 10.62 31.46
C LEU A 80 -12.28 9.11 31.22
N LEU A 81 -12.97 8.38 32.09
CA LEU A 81 -13.22 6.95 31.91
C LEU A 81 -14.06 6.66 30.67
N ILE A 82 -15.10 7.47 30.41
CA ILE A 82 -15.93 7.35 29.20
C ILE A 82 -15.09 7.58 27.95
N VAL A 83 -14.28 8.64 27.91
CA VAL A 83 -13.37 8.89 26.77
C VAL A 83 -12.35 7.76 26.63
N ALA A 84 -11.79 7.27 27.73
CA ALA A 84 -10.84 6.16 27.73
C ALA A 84 -11.47 4.84 27.25
N LEU A 85 -12.79 4.67 27.33
CA LEU A 85 -13.49 3.50 26.77
C LEU A 85 -13.93 3.73 25.32
N ILE A 86 -14.49 4.91 25.01
CA ILE A 86 -15.03 5.22 23.68
C ILE A 86 -13.92 5.32 22.63
N VAL A 87 -12.78 5.95 22.95
CA VAL A 87 -11.71 6.15 21.95
C VAL A 87 -11.13 4.82 21.47
N PRO A 88 -10.78 3.84 22.33
CA PRO A 88 -10.37 2.51 21.86
C PRO A 88 -11.48 1.79 21.10
N LEU A 89 -12.73 1.83 21.57
CA LEU A 89 -13.84 1.14 20.90
C LEU A 89 -14.13 1.70 19.50
N THR A 90 -14.06 3.02 19.33
CA THR A 90 -14.20 3.68 18.02
C THR A 90 -13.02 3.38 17.12
N GLY A 91 -11.79 3.36 17.65
CA GLY A 91 -10.59 2.95 16.93
C GLY A 91 -10.65 1.48 16.48
N LEU A 92 -11.04 0.56 17.37
CA LEU A 92 -11.29 -0.84 17.05
C LEU A 92 -12.38 -0.97 15.98
N GLY A 93 -13.51 -0.30 16.12
CA GLY A 93 -14.58 -0.30 15.13
C GLY A 93 -14.13 0.22 13.76
N PHE A 94 -13.30 1.27 13.73
CA PHE A 94 -12.70 1.80 12.50
C PHE A 94 -11.76 0.77 11.84
N LEU A 95 -10.83 0.18 12.60
CA LEU A 95 -9.90 -0.82 12.10
C LEU A 95 -10.63 -2.10 11.64
N THR A 96 -11.61 -2.59 12.40
CA THR A 96 -12.43 -3.76 12.01
C THR A 96 -13.22 -3.49 10.73
N ARG A 97 -13.79 -2.30 10.58
CA ARG A 97 -14.51 -1.91 9.36
C ARG A 97 -13.57 -1.89 8.14
N ASN A 98 -12.37 -1.37 8.31
CA ASN A 98 -11.36 -1.30 7.26
C ASN A 98 -10.80 -2.68 6.89
N GLU A 99 -10.60 -3.56 7.88
CA GLU A 99 -10.22 -4.96 7.68
C GLU A 99 -11.25 -5.71 6.84
N VAL A 100 -12.54 -5.59 7.18
CA VAL A 100 -13.63 -6.24 6.43
C VAL A 100 -13.74 -5.70 4.99
N ARG A 101 -13.47 -4.41 4.80
CA ARG A 101 -13.47 -3.78 3.48
C ARG A 101 -12.21 -4.08 2.67
N GLY A 102 -11.13 -4.50 3.32
CA GLY A 102 -9.82 -4.60 2.70
C GLY A 102 -9.31 -3.24 2.19
N GLN A 103 -9.58 -2.15 2.91
CA GLN A 103 -9.20 -0.80 2.47
C GLN A 103 -8.76 0.07 3.64
N GLY A 104 -7.77 0.93 3.38
CA GLY A 104 -7.23 1.88 4.33
C GLY A 104 -6.38 1.23 5.44
N ILE A 105 -6.31 1.94 6.57
CA ILE A 105 -5.57 1.48 7.74
C ILE A 105 -6.40 0.41 8.45
N ALA A 106 -5.89 -0.81 8.46
CA ALA A 106 -6.49 -2.00 9.05
C ALA A 106 -5.49 -2.67 10.01
N PHE A 107 -5.88 -3.77 10.66
CA PHE A 107 -4.98 -4.47 11.57
C PHE A 107 -3.83 -5.12 10.79
N THR A 108 -4.16 -5.76 9.66
CA THR A 108 -3.19 -6.47 8.83
C THR A 108 -2.42 -5.56 7.88
N SER A 109 -2.90 -4.34 7.60
CA SER A 109 -2.20 -3.40 6.71
C SER A 109 -1.19 -2.51 7.42
N MET A 110 -1.17 -2.50 8.75
CA MET A 110 -0.31 -1.59 9.54
C MET A 110 1.17 -1.82 9.29
N ASP A 111 1.65 -3.07 9.38
CA ASP A 111 3.05 -3.42 9.16
C ASP A 111 3.49 -3.10 7.72
N GLU A 112 2.57 -3.27 6.76
CA GLU A 112 2.79 -2.98 5.35
C GLU A 112 2.98 -1.47 5.08
N ILE A 113 2.15 -0.64 5.72
CA ILE A 113 2.28 0.82 5.67
C ILE A 113 3.58 1.27 6.34
N LEU A 114 3.91 0.69 7.49
CA LEU A 114 5.12 1.05 8.23
C LEU A 114 6.40 0.65 7.47
N ALA A 115 6.42 -0.54 6.87
CA ALA A 115 7.51 -0.99 6.01
C ALA A 115 7.68 -0.06 4.81
N SER A 116 6.59 0.27 4.10
CA SER A 116 6.61 1.19 2.95
C SER A 116 7.15 2.58 3.30
N ARG A 117 6.71 3.14 4.44
CA ARG A 117 7.25 4.41 4.96
C ARG A 117 8.71 4.32 5.35
N ALA A 118 9.12 3.22 5.98
CA ALA A 118 10.49 3.04 6.43
C ALA A 118 11.46 2.84 5.26
N PHE A 119 11.02 2.15 4.21
CA PHE A 119 11.72 2.02 2.94
C PHE A 119 11.95 3.38 2.28
N LEU A 120 10.89 4.16 2.05
CA LEU A 120 11.00 5.48 1.44
C LEU A 120 11.83 6.46 2.29
N ARG A 121 11.72 6.38 3.62
CA ARG A 121 12.55 7.17 4.53
C ARG A 121 14.03 6.77 4.44
N ALA A 122 14.33 5.49 4.21
CA ALA A 122 15.70 5.04 4.01
C ALA A 122 16.27 5.57 2.70
N LEU A 123 15.51 5.51 1.60
CA LEU A 123 15.87 6.13 0.32
C LEU A 123 16.10 7.64 0.45
N GLN A 124 15.16 8.36 1.10
CA GLN A 124 15.28 9.80 1.35
C GLN A 124 16.55 10.17 2.13
N LYS A 125 16.99 9.29 3.03
CA LYS A 125 18.21 9.48 3.84
C LYS A 125 19.47 8.93 3.17
N LYS A 126 19.37 8.43 1.93
CA LYS A 126 20.45 7.76 1.20
C LYS A 126 21.02 6.53 1.92
N ASP A 127 20.23 5.91 2.80
CA ASP A 127 20.56 4.67 3.50
C ASP A 127 20.06 3.48 2.66
N TYR A 128 20.70 3.27 1.51
CA TYR A 128 20.26 2.29 0.51
C TYR A 128 20.37 0.85 0.99
N GLU A 129 21.36 0.52 1.82
CA GLU A 129 21.44 -0.79 2.44
C GLU A 129 20.26 -1.07 3.38
N LYS A 130 19.75 -0.03 4.06
CA LYS A 130 18.53 -0.16 4.85
C LYS A 130 17.28 -0.25 3.98
N ALA A 131 17.21 0.50 2.89
CA ALA A 131 16.11 0.40 1.94
C ALA A 131 16.01 -1.03 1.37
N PHE A 132 17.13 -1.60 0.93
CA PHE A 132 17.20 -2.94 0.37
C PHE A 132 16.63 -4.03 1.31
N ARG A 133 16.82 -3.90 2.63
CA ARG A 133 16.33 -4.88 3.63
C ARG A 133 14.81 -5.03 3.67
N TYR A 134 14.06 -4.05 3.19
CA TYR A 134 12.61 -4.12 3.09
C TYR A 134 12.13 -4.89 1.85
N LEU A 135 12.98 -5.08 0.84
CA LEU A 135 12.58 -5.75 -0.40
C LEU A 135 12.38 -7.26 -0.20
N ASP A 136 11.38 -7.81 -0.88
CA ASP A 136 11.04 -9.24 -0.86
C ASP A 136 11.95 -10.08 -1.78
N ILE A 137 13.23 -10.14 -1.43
CA ILE A 137 14.24 -10.88 -2.21
C ILE A 137 13.95 -12.38 -2.25
N GLU A 138 13.40 -12.93 -1.16
CA GLU A 138 13.08 -14.36 -1.09
C GLU A 138 11.90 -14.72 -2.00
N GLY A 139 10.84 -13.91 -1.99
CA GLY A 139 9.73 -14.09 -2.92
C GLY A 139 10.15 -13.92 -4.37
N LEU A 140 10.96 -12.91 -4.68
CA LEU A 140 11.53 -12.75 -6.02
C LEU A 140 12.37 -13.97 -6.42
N TYR A 141 13.23 -14.48 -5.53
CA TYR A 141 14.01 -15.69 -5.81
C TYR A 141 13.12 -16.90 -6.13
N LYS A 142 12.06 -17.11 -5.34
CA LYS A 142 11.09 -18.20 -5.58
C LYS A 142 10.49 -18.08 -6.97
N GLU A 143 10.05 -16.90 -7.37
CA GLU A 143 9.50 -16.67 -8.72
C GLU A 143 10.52 -16.85 -9.82
N MET A 144 11.76 -16.40 -9.62
CA MET A 144 12.83 -16.54 -10.61
C MET A 144 13.27 -18.00 -10.78
N THR A 145 13.06 -18.84 -9.77
CA THR A 145 13.46 -20.26 -9.79
C THR A 145 12.31 -21.24 -10.00
N ASP A 146 11.06 -20.77 -9.93
CA ASP A 146 9.86 -21.53 -10.25
C ASP A 146 9.48 -21.31 -11.72
N ALA A 147 10.18 -22.00 -12.62
CA ALA A 147 9.93 -21.93 -14.05
C ALA A 147 8.55 -22.49 -14.41
N ASP A 148 8.12 -23.57 -13.75
CA ASP A 148 6.86 -24.26 -14.03
C ASP A 148 5.65 -23.35 -13.73
N ALA A 149 5.72 -22.54 -12.67
CA ALA A 149 4.69 -21.53 -12.40
C ALA A 149 4.58 -20.44 -13.48
N ARG A 150 5.60 -20.23 -14.31
CA ARG A 150 5.56 -19.26 -15.42
C ARG A 150 4.97 -19.83 -16.70
N PHE A 151 4.92 -21.15 -16.83
CA PHE A 151 4.35 -21.86 -17.99
C PHE A 151 2.90 -22.28 -17.70
N SER A 152 2.03 -21.32 -17.42
CA SER A 152 0.64 -21.61 -17.04
C SER A 152 -0.30 -21.87 -18.23
N PHE A 153 0.10 -21.50 -19.46
CA PHE A 153 -0.76 -21.62 -20.64
C PHE A 153 -0.34 -22.79 -21.53
N ASN A 154 -1.14 -23.87 -21.53
CA ASN A 154 -0.91 -25.03 -22.39
C ASN A 154 -1.60 -24.86 -23.75
N TRP A 155 -0.87 -24.32 -24.73
CA TRP A 155 -1.38 -24.06 -26.07
C TRP A 155 -1.96 -25.30 -26.77
N GLU A 156 -1.42 -26.50 -26.54
CA GLU A 156 -1.89 -27.74 -27.18
C GLU A 156 -3.23 -28.24 -26.60
N GLU A 157 -3.48 -27.97 -25.32
CA GLU A 157 -4.76 -28.28 -24.69
C GLU A 157 -5.84 -27.27 -25.09
N GLU A 158 -5.47 -25.99 -25.14
CA GLU A 158 -6.37 -24.85 -25.38
C GLU A 158 -6.74 -24.64 -26.84
N TYR A 159 -5.86 -25.02 -27.78
CA TYR A 159 -6.11 -24.86 -29.21
C TYR A 159 -6.23 -26.20 -29.94
N LYS A 160 -7.05 -26.21 -30.99
CA LYS A 160 -7.21 -27.35 -31.90
C LYS A 160 -6.93 -26.92 -33.34
N LYS A 161 -6.05 -27.67 -34.00
CA LYS A 161 -5.77 -27.51 -35.43
C LYS A 161 -6.98 -28.01 -36.24
N VAL A 162 -7.48 -27.16 -37.14
CA VAL A 162 -8.69 -27.41 -37.93
C VAL A 162 -8.51 -26.94 -39.38
N ASP A 163 -9.28 -27.54 -40.28
CA ASP A 163 -9.44 -27.09 -41.67
C ASP A 163 -10.69 -26.21 -41.76
N LEU A 164 -10.51 -24.99 -42.25
CA LEU A 164 -11.59 -24.04 -42.47
C LEU A 164 -11.50 -23.48 -43.89
N GLY A 165 -12.31 -24.03 -44.79
CA GLY A 165 -12.32 -23.60 -46.20
C GLY A 165 -11.06 -23.99 -46.98
N GLY A 166 -10.35 -25.06 -46.58
CA GLY A 166 -9.11 -25.51 -47.20
C GLY A 166 -7.83 -24.89 -46.62
N GLU A 167 -7.98 -23.94 -45.69
CA GLU A 167 -6.87 -23.33 -44.97
C GLU A 167 -6.83 -23.85 -43.52
N MET A 168 -5.63 -23.98 -42.97
CA MET A 168 -5.43 -24.53 -41.64
C MET A 168 -5.40 -23.41 -40.58
N TYR A 169 -6.14 -23.62 -39.49
CA TYR A 169 -6.20 -22.71 -38.36
C TYR A 169 -6.05 -23.45 -37.04
N TYR A 170 -5.55 -22.77 -36.02
CA TYR A 170 -5.66 -23.18 -34.62
C TYR A 170 -6.78 -22.37 -33.97
N ILE A 171 -7.82 -23.06 -33.49
CA ILE A 171 -8.96 -22.43 -32.85
C ILE A 171 -9.04 -22.80 -31.38
N ARG A 172 -9.48 -21.86 -30.55
CA ARG A 172 -9.74 -22.10 -29.13
C ARG A 172 -10.75 -23.23 -28.96
N LYS A 173 -10.58 -24.00 -27.89
CA LYS A 173 -11.42 -25.15 -27.54
C LYS A 173 -12.91 -24.79 -27.46
N GLU A 174 -13.25 -23.60 -26.97
CA GLU A 174 -14.64 -23.13 -26.88
C GLU A 174 -15.26 -22.95 -28.27
N ILE A 175 -14.50 -22.36 -29.21
CA ILE A 175 -14.92 -22.19 -30.60
C ILE A 175 -14.98 -23.54 -31.32
N TYR A 176 -14.03 -24.42 -31.02
CA TYR A 176 -14.03 -25.79 -31.53
C TYR A 176 -15.30 -26.54 -31.11
N GLN A 177 -15.74 -26.38 -29.87
CA GLN A 177 -16.90 -27.07 -29.31
C GLN A 177 -18.25 -26.48 -29.74
N SER A 178 -18.26 -25.26 -30.28
CA SER A 178 -19.47 -24.53 -30.69
C SER A 178 -19.49 -24.29 -32.21
N GLU A 179 -19.02 -23.12 -32.65
CA GLU A 179 -19.11 -22.62 -34.02
C GLU A 179 -18.47 -23.56 -35.04
N TYR A 180 -17.35 -24.20 -34.69
CA TYR A 180 -16.70 -25.14 -35.59
C TYR A 180 -17.51 -26.43 -35.76
N GLN A 181 -18.21 -26.92 -34.72
CA GLN A 181 -19.11 -28.07 -34.88
C GLN A 181 -20.29 -27.74 -35.79
N MET A 182 -20.80 -26.50 -35.75
CA MET A 182 -21.85 -26.04 -36.66
C MET A 182 -21.35 -25.92 -38.10
N TYR A 183 -20.12 -25.44 -38.29
CA TYR A 183 -19.45 -25.45 -39.58
C TYR A 183 -19.26 -26.87 -40.12
N LEU A 184 -18.86 -27.84 -39.29
CA LEU A 184 -18.70 -29.22 -39.73
C LEU A 184 -19.99 -29.84 -40.29
N GLN A 185 -21.15 -29.41 -39.78
CA GLN A 185 -22.47 -29.85 -40.24
C GLN A 185 -22.93 -29.12 -41.51
N SER A 186 -22.79 -27.79 -41.53
CA SER A 186 -23.29 -26.96 -42.64
C SER A 186 -22.35 -26.91 -43.84
N LYS A 187 -21.04 -27.05 -43.59
CA LYS A 187 -19.95 -26.75 -44.54
C LYS A 187 -20.00 -25.34 -45.13
N ASP A 188 -20.68 -24.42 -44.45
CA ASP A 188 -20.76 -23.02 -44.87
C ASP A 188 -19.69 -22.20 -44.15
N VAL A 189 -18.58 -21.97 -44.86
CA VAL A 189 -17.46 -21.16 -44.36
C VAL A 189 -17.86 -19.69 -44.16
N ASN A 190 -18.82 -19.17 -44.94
CA ASN A 190 -19.25 -17.77 -44.82
C ASN A 190 -20.14 -17.58 -43.59
N ALA A 191 -20.98 -18.56 -43.27
CA ALA A 191 -21.73 -18.58 -42.02
C ALA A 191 -20.80 -18.61 -40.80
N PHE A 192 -19.74 -19.43 -40.84
CA PHE A 192 -18.74 -19.47 -39.78
C PHE A 192 -18.07 -18.09 -39.57
N TRP A 193 -17.54 -17.48 -40.64
CA TRP A 193 -16.90 -16.17 -40.52
C TRP A 193 -17.86 -15.04 -40.16
N SER A 194 -19.11 -15.11 -40.61
CA SER A 194 -20.16 -14.18 -40.16
C SER A 194 -20.38 -14.30 -38.65
N SER A 195 -20.41 -15.52 -38.12
CA SER A 195 -20.52 -15.76 -36.67
C SER A 195 -19.34 -15.16 -35.91
N MET A 196 -18.10 -15.38 -36.37
CA MET A 196 -16.90 -14.78 -35.77
C MET A 196 -16.95 -13.25 -35.75
N MET A 197 -17.41 -12.62 -36.83
CA MET A 197 -17.57 -11.16 -36.91
C MET A 197 -18.64 -10.65 -35.95
N VAL A 198 -19.77 -11.36 -35.80
CA VAL A 198 -20.79 -11.02 -34.80
C VAL A 198 -20.22 -11.14 -33.39
N MET A 199 -19.50 -12.21 -33.06
CA MET A 199 -18.91 -12.40 -31.73
C MET A 199 -17.84 -11.34 -31.41
N ASN A 200 -17.00 -10.97 -32.39
CA ASN A 200 -16.06 -9.86 -32.27
C ASN A 200 -16.78 -8.53 -31.95
N SER A 201 -17.89 -8.23 -32.63
CA SER A 201 -18.65 -6.98 -32.41
C SER A 201 -19.33 -6.87 -31.05
N HIS A 202 -19.46 -8.00 -30.34
CA HIS A 202 -19.96 -8.06 -28.97
C HIS A 202 -18.83 -8.22 -27.95
N GLU A 203 -17.57 -8.09 -28.37
CA GLU A 203 -16.37 -8.24 -27.54
C GLU A 203 -16.30 -9.60 -26.81
N ILE A 204 -16.96 -10.62 -27.37
CA ILE A 204 -16.96 -11.98 -26.80
C ILE A 204 -15.63 -12.68 -27.11
N ILE A 205 -15.09 -12.41 -28.30
CA ILE A 205 -13.85 -13.01 -28.79
C ILE A 205 -12.97 -11.94 -29.42
N TYR A 206 -11.72 -12.32 -29.64
CA TYR A 206 -10.79 -11.61 -30.50
C TYR A 206 -10.33 -12.56 -31.61
N ALA A 207 -10.82 -12.37 -32.83
CA ALA A 207 -10.46 -13.21 -33.98
C ALA A 207 -10.03 -12.35 -35.18
N PRO A 208 -8.84 -12.59 -35.77
CA PRO A 208 -8.48 -12.01 -37.06
C PRO A 208 -9.40 -12.60 -38.14
N ILE A 209 -10.00 -11.73 -38.95
CA ILE A 209 -10.90 -12.13 -40.05
C ILE A 209 -10.14 -11.97 -41.36
N PRO A 210 -9.94 -13.02 -42.17
CA PRO A 210 -9.30 -12.88 -43.47
C PRO A 210 -10.07 -11.87 -44.31
N LYS A 211 -9.34 -10.99 -45.00
CA LYS A 211 -9.91 -9.85 -45.73
C LYS A 211 -11.05 -10.25 -46.67
N GLU A 212 -10.88 -11.34 -47.42
CA GLU A 212 -11.90 -11.86 -48.32
C GLU A 212 -13.24 -12.13 -47.60
N TYR A 213 -13.19 -12.82 -46.46
CA TYR A 213 -14.39 -13.17 -45.71
C TYR A 213 -15.00 -11.96 -45.01
N TYR A 214 -14.20 -11.01 -44.55
CA TYR A 214 -14.74 -9.76 -44.02
C TYR A 214 -15.50 -9.01 -45.12
N GLU A 215 -14.89 -8.75 -46.27
CA GLU A 215 -15.50 -7.98 -47.37
C GLU A 215 -16.78 -8.65 -47.89
N LYS A 216 -16.76 -9.98 -47.99
CA LYS A 216 -17.91 -10.76 -48.46
C LYS A 216 -19.06 -10.79 -47.46
N ASN A 217 -18.78 -10.87 -46.17
CA ASN A 217 -19.81 -11.07 -45.13
C ASN A 217 -20.25 -9.78 -44.43
N LYS A 218 -19.49 -8.67 -44.57
CA LYS A 218 -19.76 -7.39 -43.92
C LYS A 218 -21.21 -6.95 -44.05
N GLY A 219 -21.79 -7.00 -45.26
CA GLY A 219 -23.18 -6.58 -45.49
C GLY A 219 -24.20 -7.41 -44.72
N THR A 220 -24.01 -8.73 -44.66
CA THR A 220 -24.87 -9.64 -43.90
C THR A 220 -24.74 -9.37 -42.40
N VAL A 221 -23.51 -9.33 -41.89
CA VAL A 221 -23.23 -9.10 -40.46
C VAL A 221 -23.74 -7.74 -40.02
N GLN A 222 -23.62 -6.71 -40.86
CA GLN A 222 -24.12 -5.36 -40.61
C GLN A 222 -25.64 -5.32 -40.32
N SER A 223 -26.40 -6.29 -40.83
CA SER A 223 -27.84 -6.41 -40.57
C SER A 223 -28.17 -7.14 -39.25
N LEU A 224 -27.20 -7.83 -38.67
CA LEU A 224 -27.35 -8.66 -37.46
C LEU A 224 -26.88 -7.94 -36.18
N ILE A 225 -26.19 -6.81 -36.33
CA ILE A 225 -25.56 -6.07 -35.22
C ILE A 225 -26.11 -4.64 -35.14
N ASN A 226 -26.01 -4.01 -33.97
CA ASN A 226 -26.56 -2.67 -33.70
C ASN A 226 -25.57 -1.51 -33.96
N GLY A 227 -24.45 -1.76 -34.64
CA GLY A 227 -23.39 -0.77 -34.92
C GLY A 227 -22.76 -0.96 -36.29
N ALA A 228 -21.95 -0.01 -36.76
CA ALA A 228 -21.40 -0.02 -38.11
C ALA A 228 -20.01 -0.65 -38.16
N LEU A 229 -19.84 -1.74 -38.90
CA LEU A 229 -18.53 -2.31 -39.18
C LEU A 229 -17.74 -1.36 -40.08
N GLN A 230 -16.54 -0.96 -39.66
CA GLN A 230 -15.69 -0.08 -40.45
C GLN A 230 -14.22 -0.43 -40.33
N VAL A 231 -13.48 -0.15 -41.40
CA VAL A 231 -12.02 -0.30 -41.43
C VAL A 231 -11.42 1.06 -41.14
N VAL A 232 -10.53 1.11 -40.17
CA VAL A 232 -9.87 2.33 -39.71
C VAL A 232 -8.36 2.20 -39.87
N THR A 233 -7.68 3.34 -40.01
CA THR A 233 -6.22 3.40 -39.93
C THR A 233 -5.79 3.51 -38.48
N GLU A 234 -4.60 3.00 -38.15
CA GLU A 234 -4.11 3.01 -36.77
C GLU A 234 -4.06 4.42 -36.16
N GLY A 235 -4.52 4.57 -34.92
CA GLY A 235 -4.59 5.87 -34.23
C GLY A 235 -5.13 5.80 -32.79
N ARG A 236 -4.98 6.91 -32.04
CA ARG A 236 -5.28 6.98 -30.59
C ARG A 236 -6.77 7.05 -30.21
N ASP A 237 -7.70 7.02 -31.16
CA ASP A 237 -9.12 7.28 -30.92
C ASP A 237 -10.04 6.24 -31.60
N TYR A 238 -9.84 4.94 -31.35
CA TYR A 238 -10.87 3.95 -31.67
C TYR A 238 -12.05 4.17 -30.72
N VAL A 239 -13.23 4.41 -31.29
CA VAL A 239 -14.42 4.77 -30.50
C VAL A 239 -15.23 3.53 -30.15
N ASN A 240 -15.17 2.48 -31.00
CA ASN A 240 -16.02 1.31 -30.86
C ASN A 240 -15.21 0.01 -31.03
N VAL A 241 -14.68 -0.48 -29.91
CA VAL A 241 -14.04 -1.81 -29.82
C VAL A 241 -15.02 -2.86 -30.36
N GLY A 242 -14.55 -3.71 -31.28
CA GLY A 242 -15.36 -4.74 -31.95
C GLY A 242 -16.07 -4.33 -33.26
N TYR A 243 -16.32 -3.04 -33.49
CA TYR A 243 -16.90 -2.54 -34.75
C TYR A 243 -15.84 -1.95 -35.69
N ASP A 244 -14.81 -1.36 -35.11
CA ASP A 244 -13.65 -0.82 -35.81
C ASP A 244 -12.67 -1.97 -36.09
N TYR A 245 -12.15 -2.05 -37.31
CA TYR A 245 -11.19 -3.06 -37.74
C TYR A 245 -9.94 -2.42 -38.35
N ILE A 246 -8.78 -3.00 -38.07
CA ILE A 246 -7.48 -2.55 -38.61
C ILE A 246 -6.98 -3.62 -39.59
N LEU A 247 -6.45 -3.17 -40.73
CA LEU A 247 -5.84 -4.05 -41.71
C LEU A 247 -4.41 -4.40 -41.29
N GLU A 248 -4.14 -5.67 -41.11
CA GLU A 248 -2.83 -6.22 -40.81
C GLU A 248 -2.44 -7.30 -41.83
N LYS A 249 -1.16 -7.67 -41.81
CA LYS A 249 -0.62 -8.75 -42.63
C LYS A 249 0.15 -9.72 -41.76
N ASP A 250 0.02 -11.01 -42.06
CA ASP A 250 0.98 -11.99 -41.56
C ASP A 250 2.30 -11.93 -42.37
N ASP A 251 3.28 -12.71 -41.94
CA ASP A 251 4.62 -12.79 -42.55
C ASP A 251 4.60 -13.29 -44.00
N GLU A 252 3.55 -14.00 -44.40
CA GLU A 252 3.33 -14.45 -45.78
C GLU A 252 2.63 -13.38 -46.64
N GLY A 253 2.25 -12.25 -46.03
CA GLY A 253 1.58 -11.12 -46.68
C GLY A 253 0.07 -11.29 -46.82
N VAL A 254 -0.52 -12.30 -46.17
CA VAL A 254 -1.97 -12.53 -46.16
C VAL A 254 -2.64 -11.46 -45.30
N GLU A 255 -3.67 -10.84 -45.84
CA GLU A 255 -4.36 -9.70 -45.25
C GLU A 255 -5.50 -10.13 -44.31
N TYR A 256 -5.48 -9.61 -43.09
CA TYR A 256 -6.50 -9.83 -42.07
C TYR A 256 -7.04 -8.50 -41.54
N TYR A 257 -8.32 -8.49 -41.20
CA TYR A 257 -8.94 -7.44 -40.40
C TYR A 257 -9.03 -7.88 -38.94
N LEU A 258 -8.38 -7.14 -38.06
CA LEU A 258 -8.39 -7.38 -36.61
C LEU A 258 -9.32 -6.39 -35.93
N PRO A 259 -10.12 -6.80 -34.93
CA PRO A 259 -10.89 -5.86 -34.12
C PRO A 259 -9.94 -4.83 -33.49
N ALA A 260 -10.23 -3.54 -33.66
CA ALA A 260 -9.46 -2.47 -33.06
C ALA A 260 -9.56 -2.56 -31.54
N ALA A 261 -8.43 -2.36 -30.86
CA ALA A 261 -8.39 -2.39 -29.42
C ALA A 261 -7.27 -1.50 -28.88
N TYR A 262 -7.45 -1.01 -27.66
CA TYR A 262 -6.53 -0.03 -27.04
C TYR A 262 -5.09 -0.58 -26.95
N GLY A 263 -4.08 0.23 -27.32
CA GLY A 263 -2.66 -0.09 -27.15
C GLY A 263 -1.73 0.60 -28.16
N SER A 264 -0.41 0.53 -27.89
CA SER A 264 0.67 0.88 -28.83
C SER A 264 0.61 0.05 -30.12
N PRO A 265 1.24 0.49 -31.23
CA PRO A 265 1.39 -0.35 -32.41
C PRO A 265 2.08 -1.66 -32.01
N MET A 266 1.43 -2.78 -32.31
CA MET A 266 1.90 -4.15 -32.07
C MET A 266 1.89 -4.85 -33.42
N THR A 267 2.83 -5.75 -33.65
CA THR A 267 2.84 -6.59 -34.86
C THR A 267 1.60 -7.50 -34.90
N PHE A 268 1.30 -8.10 -36.05
CA PHE A 268 0.20 -9.07 -36.18
C PHE A 268 0.30 -10.19 -35.13
N ILE A 269 1.49 -10.79 -34.98
CA ILE A 269 1.73 -11.88 -34.02
C ILE A 269 1.60 -11.40 -32.58
N GLU A 270 2.17 -10.24 -32.23
CA GLU A 270 2.03 -9.66 -30.89
C GLU A 270 0.57 -9.41 -30.51
N ASN A 271 -0.25 -8.96 -31.47
CA ASN A 271 -1.68 -8.79 -31.28
C ASN A 271 -2.40 -10.12 -31.04
N LEU A 272 -2.06 -11.19 -31.77
CA LEU A 272 -2.67 -12.50 -31.57
C LEU A 272 -2.27 -13.12 -30.23
N MET A 273 -0.98 -13.03 -29.87
CA MET A 273 -0.42 -13.52 -28.60
C MET A 273 -1.02 -12.79 -27.40
N GLY A 274 -0.86 -11.46 -27.36
CA GLY A 274 -1.22 -10.64 -26.22
C GLY A 274 -2.72 -10.62 -25.91
N ARG A 275 -3.55 -10.92 -26.92
CA ARG A 275 -5.01 -10.97 -26.79
C ARG A 275 -5.58 -12.38 -26.83
N LEU A 276 -4.70 -13.40 -26.82
CA LEU A 276 -5.15 -14.77 -26.71
C LEU A 276 -6.18 -15.11 -27.82
N ALA A 277 -5.86 -14.75 -29.07
CA ALA A 277 -6.81 -14.77 -30.19
C ALA A 277 -7.57 -16.10 -30.32
N SER A 278 -8.88 -16.04 -30.54
CA SER A 278 -9.73 -17.22 -30.58
C SER A 278 -9.51 -18.11 -31.81
N LEU A 279 -8.86 -17.55 -32.83
CA LEU A 279 -8.53 -18.20 -34.08
C LEU A 279 -7.20 -17.64 -34.59
N ILE A 280 -6.26 -18.52 -34.93
CA ILE A 280 -4.90 -18.17 -35.32
C ILE A 280 -4.58 -18.93 -36.63
N PRO A 281 -4.18 -18.25 -37.72
CA PRO A 281 -3.69 -18.92 -38.92
C PRO A 281 -2.55 -19.91 -38.61
N ALA A 282 -2.48 -21.06 -39.29
CA ALA A 282 -1.45 -22.05 -38.97
C ALA A 282 -0.01 -21.52 -39.12
N SER A 283 0.26 -20.71 -40.15
CA SER A 283 1.54 -20.03 -40.36
C SER A 283 1.93 -19.16 -39.15
N ALA A 284 1.01 -18.29 -38.73
CA ALA A 284 1.18 -17.42 -37.57
C ALA A 284 1.33 -18.21 -36.26
N PHE A 285 0.60 -19.33 -36.10
CA PHE A 285 0.71 -20.17 -34.91
C PHE A 285 2.07 -20.87 -34.83
N GLU A 286 2.61 -21.35 -35.94
CA GLU A 286 3.91 -22.01 -35.98
C GLU A 286 5.05 -21.02 -35.68
N GLU A 287 4.98 -19.80 -36.20
CA GLU A 287 5.89 -18.70 -35.85
C GLU A 287 5.81 -18.36 -34.35
N MET A 288 4.59 -18.21 -33.84
CA MET A 288 4.30 -17.96 -32.44
C MET A 288 4.85 -19.07 -31.53
N GLN A 289 4.71 -20.35 -31.90
CA GLN A 289 5.29 -21.46 -31.16
C GLN A 289 6.82 -21.39 -31.11
N GLY A 290 7.47 -20.94 -32.18
CA GLY A 290 8.91 -20.68 -32.19
C GLY A 290 9.31 -19.62 -31.17
N SER A 291 8.60 -18.48 -31.16
CA SER A 291 8.83 -17.39 -30.22
C SER A 291 8.56 -17.80 -28.76
N ILE A 292 7.46 -18.50 -28.50
CA ILE A 292 7.12 -19.05 -27.18
C ILE A 292 8.24 -19.97 -26.70
N ARG A 293 8.66 -20.94 -27.53
CA ARG A 293 9.69 -21.91 -27.13
C ARG A 293 11.02 -21.23 -26.80
N ILE A 294 11.41 -20.20 -27.57
CA ILE A 294 12.61 -19.39 -27.27
C ILE A 294 12.46 -18.68 -25.92
N GLU A 295 11.29 -18.14 -25.61
CA GLU A 295 11.02 -17.50 -24.33
C GLU A 295 11.02 -18.51 -23.18
N GLU A 296 10.44 -19.70 -23.37
CA GLU A 296 10.46 -20.80 -22.41
C GLU A 296 11.89 -21.26 -22.12
N GLU A 297 12.72 -21.45 -23.15
CA GLU A 297 14.12 -21.81 -23.01
C GLU A 297 14.89 -20.75 -22.22
N LYS A 298 14.70 -19.46 -22.53
CA LYS A 298 15.29 -18.36 -21.75
C LYS A 298 14.83 -18.34 -20.29
N ILE A 299 13.55 -18.62 -20.02
CA ILE A 299 13.00 -18.69 -18.66
C ILE A 299 13.65 -19.86 -17.90
N LEU A 300 13.78 -21.02 -18.53
CA LEU A 300 14.42 -22.21 -17.96
C LEU A 300 15.89 -21.96 -17.67
N GLU A 301 16.66 -21.46 -18.64
CA GLU A 301 18.08 -21.12 -18.46
C GLU A 301 18.29 -20.11 -17.32
N ARG A 302 17.47 -19.06 -17.29
CA ARG A 302 17.52 -18.04 -16.22
C ARG A 302 17.15 -18.63 -14.86
N SER A 303 16.15 -19.50 -14.81
CA SER A 303 15.74 -20.19 -13.59
C SER A 303 16.86 -21.09 -13.07
N GLU A 304 17.49 -21.90 -13.92
CA GLU A 304 18.64 -22.73 -13.56
C GLU A 304 19.83 -21.89 -13.10
N TYR A 305 20.12 -20.79 -13.79
CA TYR A 305 21.16 -19.85 -13.39
C TYR A 305 20.98 -19.37 -11.94
N TYR A 306 19.76 -18.96 -11.57
CA TYR A 306 19.48 -18.53 -10.21
C TYR A 306 19.42 -19.68 -9.20
N ARG A 307 18.90 -20.86 -9.57
CA ARG A 307 18.94 -22.06 -8.72
C ARG A 307 20.37 -22.45 -8.36
N ASN A 308 21.28 -22.43 -9.34
CA ASN A 308 22.70 -22.74 -9.14
C ASN A 308 23.41 -21.71 -8.26
N MET A 309 22.98 -20.44 -8.33
CA MET A 309 23.49 -19.36 -7.47
C MET A 309 23.01 -19.48 -6.02
N GLY A 310 21.81 -20.02 -5.80
CA GLY A 310 21.18 -20.12 -4.49
C GLY A 310 20.67 -18.77 -3.97
N LEU A 311 19.84 -18.82 -2.92
CA LEU A 311 19.18 -17.64 -2.34
C LEU A 311 20.16 -16.57 -1.84
N GLU A 312 21.24 -16.97 -1.16
CA GLU A 312 22.22 -16.01 -0.63
C GLU A 312 23.02 -15.34 -1.76
N GLY A 313 23.44 -16.11 -2.77
CA GLY A 313 24.10 -15.53 -3.94
C GLY A 313 23.17 -14.59 -4.71
N TYR A 314 21.90 -14.97 -4.87
CA TYR A 314 20.88 -14.12 -5.47
C TYR A 314 20.70 -12.82 -4.67
N ARG A 315 20.62 -12.91 -3.34
CA ARG A 315 20.49 -11.74 -2.47
C ARG A 315 21.65 -10.76 -2.63
N GLU A 316 22.89 -11.23 -2.62
CA GLU A 316 24.05 -10.37 -2.81
C GLU A 316 24.06 -9.74 -4.21
N LYS A 317 23.72 -10.50 -5.26
CA LYS A 317 23.60 -9.97 -6.62
C LYS A 317 22.53 -8.88 -6.72
N MET A 318 21.35 -9.10 -6.15
CA MET A 318 20.26 -8.12 -6.16
C MET A 318 20.60 -6.88 -5.32
N LYS A 319 21.36 -7.06 -4.23
CA LYS A 319 21.89 -5.96 -3.43
C LYS A 319 22.84 -5.10 -4.24
N GLU A 320 23.80 -5.72 -4.95
CA GLU A 320 24.76 -5.01 -5.81
C GLU A 320 24.03 -4.21 -6.90
N ILE A 321 23.08 -4.83 -7.61
CA ILE A 321 22.26 -4.17 -8.64
C ILE A 321 21.50 -2.98 -8.04
N PHE A 322 20.82 -3.20 -6.92
CA PHE A 322 20.06 -2.15 -6.24
C PHE A 322 20.94 -0.97 -5.86
N LEU A 323 22.07 -1.22 -5.20
CA LEU A 323 22.99 -0.16 -4.76
C LEU A 323 23.54 0.63 -5.95
N LYS A 324 23.93 -0.05 -7.04
CA LYS A 324 24.39 0.60 -8.27
C LYS A 324 23.30 1.48 -8.91
N ASN A 325 22.05 1.02 -8.91
CA ASN A 325 20.94 1.83 -9.39
C ASN A 325 20.72 3.07 -8.51
N MET A 326 20.91 2.94 -7.19
CA MET A 326 20.81 4.08 -6.27
C MET A 326 21.96 5.08 -6.46
N GLU A 327 23.18 4.62 -6.75
CA GLU A 327 24.29 5.50 -7.14
C GLU A 327 23.95 6.29 -8.41
N ARG A 328 23.38 5.62 -9.42
CA ARG A 328 22.92 6.29 -10.65
C ARG A 328 21.83 7.32 -10.40
N LEU A 329 20.90 7.06 -9.49
CA LEU A 329 19.90 8.05 -9.07
C LEU A 329 20.56 9.31 -8.49
N GLU A 330 21.62 9.14 -7.71
CA GLU A 330 22.36 10.26 -7.14
C GLU A 330 23.16 11.05 -8.19
N GLU A 331 23.83 10.37 -9.11
CA GLU A 331 24.56 10.99 -10.22
C GLU A 331 23.63 11.86 -11.09
N GLU A 332 22.40 11.41 -11.26
CA GLU A 332 21.34 12.11 -11.99
C GLU A 332 20.67 13.22 -11.16
N GLY A 333 21.11 13.42 -9.91
CA GLY A 333 20.66 14.50 -9.04
C GLY A 333 19.22 14.34 -8.54
N LEU A 334 18.70 13.12 -8.47
CA LEU A 334 17.32 12.86 -8.04
C LEU A 334 17.24 12.82 -6.50
N ILE A 335 16.37 13.65 -5.93
CA ILE A 335 16.20 13.79 -4.48
C ILE A 335 14.74 13.57 -4.10
N ILE A 336 14.48 12.63 -3.18
CA ILE A 336 13.17 12.46 -2.57
C ILE A 336 12.98 13.52 -1.47
N LEU A 337 12.08 14.47 -1.69
CA LEU A 337 11.81 15.57 -0.75
C LEU A 337 10.85 15.15 0.36
N THR A 338 9.72 14.54 -0.02
CA THR A 338 8.70 14.08 0.94
C THR A 338 8.01 12.83 0.44
N HIS A 339 7.39 12.10 1.36
CA HIS A 339 6.57 10.95 1.06
C HIS A 339 5.33 10.93 1.97
N SER A 340 4.18 10.46 1.47
CA SER A 340 2.98 10.30 2.28
C SER A 340 2.14 9.11 1.80
N LEU A 341 1.31 8.58 2.70
CA LEU A 341 0.38 7.51 2.34
C LEU A 341 -0.72 8.10 1.47
N SER A 342 -0.98 7.51 0.31
CA SER A 342 -2.08 7.88 -0.57
C SER A 342 -3.30 7.00 -0.30
N ASP A 343 -3.15 5.69 -0.54
CA ASP A 343 -4.20 4.70 -0.32
C ASP A 343 -3.61 3.31 -0.05
N VAL A 344 -4.41 2.43 0.53
CA VAL A 344 -4.05 1.06 0.87
C VAL A 344 -5.22 0.13 0.59
N ALA A 345 -4.99 -0.95 -0.14
CA ALA A 345 -6.04 -1.90 -0.51
C ALA A 345 -5.54 -3.34 -0.44
N LEU A 346 -6.37 -4.25 0.06
CA LEU A 346 -6.10 -5.68 0.09
C LEU A 346 -6.32 -6.23 -1.33
N ILE A 347 -5.29 -6.81 -1.92
CA ILE A 347 -5.35 -7.33 -3.29
C ILE A 347 -5.70 -8.82 -3.27
N GLU A 348 -5.13 -9.56 -2.31
CA GLU A 348 -5.26 -11.01 -2.26
C GLU A 348 -5.57 -11.47 -0.83
N LYS A 349 -6.81 -11.92 -0.62
CA LYS A 349 -7.31 -12.32 0.71
C LYS A 349 -6.62 -13.56 1.25
N GLU A 350 -6.23 -14.48 0.38
CA GLU A 350 -5.64 -15.78 0.76
C GLU A 350 -4.22 -15.62 1.27
N THR A 351 -3.43 -14.78 0.60
CA THR A 351 -2.03 -14.51 0.94
C THR A 351 -1.89 -13.37 1.95
N GLY A 352 -2.92 -12.52 2.08
CA GLY A 352 -2.90 -11.33 2.93
C GLY A 352 -2.05 -10.19 2.35
N SER A 353 -1.95 -10.12 1.02
CA SER A 353 -1.11 -9.14 0.33
C SER A 353 -1.83 -7.81 0.10
N TRP A 354 -1.16 -6.72 0.48
CA TRP A 354 -1.69 -5.37 0.40
C TRP A 354 -0.98 -4.56 -0.69
N GLN A 355 -1.75 -3.77 -1.43
CA GLN A 355 -1.27 -2.64 -2.20
C GLN A 355 -1.12 -1.44 -1.26
N VAL A 356 0.04 -0.78 -1.33
CA VAL A 356 0.31 0.45 -0.61
C VAL A 356 0.76 1.50 -1.62
N ASN A 357 -0.10 2.50 -1.85
CA ASN A 357 0.18 3.62 -2.73
C ASN A 357 0.79 4.76 -1.90
N MET A 358 1.99 5.21 -2.28
CA MET A 358 2.73 6.26 -1.58
C MET A 358 2.94 7.46 -2.51
N ASN A 359 2.43 8.63 -2.14
CA ASN A 359 2.74 9.87 -2.86
C ASN A 359 4.19 10.25 -2.57
N ILE A 360 4.93 10.71 -3.58
CA ILE A 360 6.32 11.16 -3.43
C ILE A 360 6.48 12.52 -4.09
N ALA A 361 7.12 13.44 -3.38
CA ALA A 361 7.66 14.68 -3.95
C ALA A 361 9.13 14.45 -4.31
N ILE A 362 9.50 14.70 -5.56
CA ILE A 362 10.85 14.45 -6.09
C ILE A 362 11.38 15.71 -6.76
N GLU A 363 12.66 15.98 -6.56
CA GLU A 363 13.41 17.02 -7.25
C GLU A 363 14.46 16.40 -8.17
N LYS A 364 14.62 16.92 -9.38
CA LYS A 364 15.72 16.62 -10.30
C LYS A 364 16.16 17.93 -10.97
N GLY A 365 17.29 18.49 -10.55
CA GLY A 365 17.73 19.82 -11.00
C GLY A 365 16.75 20.90 -10.54
N GLU A 366 16.25 21.73 -11.46
CA GLU A 366 15.27 22.80 -11.15
C GLU A 366 13.81 22.31 -11.20
N VAL A 367 13.58 21.04 -11.57
CA VAL A 367 12.25 20.47 -11.75
C VAL A 367 11.84 19.75 -10.47
N THR A 368 10.65 20.09 -9.95
CA THR A 368 10.02 19.37 -8.84
C THR A 368 8.71 18.74 -9.29
N SER A 369 8.58 17.43 -9.09
CA SER A 369 7.34 16.69 -9.34
C SER A 369 6.66 16.33 -8.01
N ASN A 370 5.38 16.69 -7.89
CA ASN A 370 4.55 16.48 -6.70
C ASN A 370 3.22 15.75 -7.01
N THR A 371 3.02 15.32 -8.26
CA THR A 371 1.73 14.80 -8.75
C THR A 371 1.74 13.29 -8.95
N GLY A 372 2.70 12.58 -8.38
CA GLY A 372 2.84 11.14 -8.55
C GLY A 372 3.31 10.39 -7.31
N GLY A 373 3.45 9.08 -7.47
CA GLY A 373 3.81 8.19 -6.40
C GLY A 373 4.19 6.80 -6.88
N ILE A 374 4.57 5.97 -5.92
CA ILE A 374 4.91 4.56 -6.15
C ILE A 374 3.82 3.66 -5.59
N THR A 375 3.67 2.51 -6.22
CA THR A 375 2.80 1.42 -5.80
C THR A 375 3.66 0.26 -5.31
N LEU A 376 3.49 -0.09 -4.04
CA LEU A 376 4.19 -1.20 -3.40
C LEU A 376 3.20 -2.33 -3.12
N TYR A 377 3.55 -3.55 -3.50
CA TYR A 377 2.90 -4.75 -2.97
C TYR A 377 3.66 -5.20 -1.73
N SER A 378 2.92 -5.48 -0.67
CA SER A 378 3.50 -5.67 0.65
C SER A 378 2.85 -6.87 1.32
N GLN A 379 3.68 -7.78 1.80
CA GLN A 379 3.25 -8.96 2.53
C GLN A 379 4.22 -9.22 3.69
N LYS A 380 3.70 -9.24 4.91
CA LYS A 380 4.48 -9.44 6.15
C LYS A 380 5.63 -8.42 6.28
N GLY A 381 5.39 -7.19 5.84
CA GLY A 381 6.37 -6.09 5.86
C GLY A 381 7.49 -6.21 4.82
N LYS A 382 7.39 -7.15 3.87
CA LYS A 382 8.28 -7.29 2.72
C LYS A 382 7.66 -6.67 1.49
N LEU A 383 8.46 -5.88 0.77
CA LEU A 383 8.00 -4.98 -0.28
C LEU A 383 8.42 -5.47 -1.67
N ARG A 384 7.52 -5.30 -2.62
CA ARG A 384 7.77 -5.38 -4.05
C ARG A 384 7.28 -4.12 -4.70
N ILE A 385 8.09 -3.56 -5.59
CA ILE A 385 7.70 -2.40 -6.38
C ILE A 385 6.87 -2.89 -7.55
N SER A 386 5.59 -2.52 -7.59
CA SER A 386 4.67 -2.93 -8.66
C SER A 386 4.57 -1.90 -9.77
N GLY A 387 4.97 -0.66 -9.52
CA GLY A 387 4.86 0.45 -10.47
C GLY A 387 4.64 1.78 -9.76
N GLY A 388 3.97 2.71 -10.43
CA GLY A 388 3.60 4.00 -9.85
C GLY A 388 2.49 4.67 -10.65
N TYR A 389 2.03 5.80 -10.13
CA TYR A 389 0.98 6.62 -10.72
C TYR A 389 1.47 8.05 -10.84
N TYR A 390 1.15 8.70 -11.94
CA TYR A 390 1.58 10.06 -12.24
C TYR A 390 0.67 10.64 -13.33
N SER A 391 0.50 11.96 -13.35
CA SER A 391 -0.25 12.64 -14.40
C SER A 391 0.49 12.55 -15.74
N ILE A 392 -0.21 12.46 -16.86
CA ILE A 392 0.42 12.42 -18.21
C ILE A 392 1.30 13.67 -18.45
N ASP A 393 0.96 14.79 -17.82
CA ASP A 393 1.74 16.04 -17.86
C ASP A 393 2.93 16.06 -16.89
N SER A 394 3.22 14.97 -16.16
CA SER A 394 4.38 14.90 -15.27
C SER A 394 5.64 14.57 -16.06
N ASP A 395 6.72 15.31 -15.81
CA ASP A 395 8.06 15.01 -16.33
C ASP A 395 8.48 13.55 -16.07
N GLU A 396 9.32 12.98 -16.94
CA GLU A 396 9.82 11.59 -16.97
C GLU A 396 10.51 11.10 -15.67
N ILE A 397 10.52 11.91 -14.61
CA ILE A 397 11.14 11.70 -13.30
C ILE A 397 10.57 10.47 -12.58
N ILE A 398 9.24 10.29 -12.53
CA ILE A 398 8.63 9.13 -11.84
C ILE A 398 8.92 7.82 -12.59
N PRO A 399 8.70 7.73 -13.92
CA PRO A 399 9.14 6.57 -14.70
C PRO A 399 10.62 6.24 -14.50
N PHE A 400 11.49 7.26 -14.50
CA PHE A 400 12.91 7.08 -14.26
C PHE A 400 13.22 6.53 -12.86
N LEU A 401 12.58 7.06 -11.80
CA LEU A 401 12.72 6.51 -10.45
C LEU A 401 12.30 5.04 -10.39
N LEU A 402 11.14 4.71 -10.95
CA LEU A 402 10.62 3.34 -10.97
C LEU A 402 11.59 2.38 -11.67
N GLN A 403 12.19 2.81 -12.78
CA GLN A 403 13.20 2.03 -13.49
C GLN A 403 14.41 1.72 -12.61
N GLN A 404 14.89 2.69 -11.81
CA GLN A 404 16.04 2.47 -10.92
C GLN A 404 15.68 1.63 -9.68
N LEU A 405 14.46 1.76 -9.17
CA LEU A 405 13.98 0.97 -8.04
C LEU A 405 13.70 -0.49 -8.43
N SER A 406 13.41 -0.76 -9.70
CA SER A 406 13.21 -2.12 -10.21
C SER A 406 14.49 -2.94 -10.08
N ILE A 407 14.35 -4.12 -9.48
CA ILE A 407 15.45 -5.08 -9.32
C ILE A 407 15.17 -6.42 -10.02
N SER A 408 13.97 -6.60 -10.60
CA SER A 408 13.51 -7.82 -11.26
C SER A 408 14.03 -8.01 -12.68
#